data_AF-A0A3R9XKF2-F1
#
_entry.id   AF-A0A3R9XKF2-F1
#
_cell.length_a   1.000
_cell.length_b   1.000
_cell.length_c   1.000
_cell.angle_alpha   90.00
_cell.angle_beta   90.00
_cell.angle_gamma   90.00
#
_symmetry.space_group_name_H-M   'P 1'
#
loop_
_entity.id
_entity.type
_entity.pdbx_description
1 polymer ?
#
loop_
_entity_poly.entity_id
_entity_poly.type
_entity_poly.pdbx_seq_one_letter_code
_entity_poly.pdbx_strand_id
1 'polypeptide(L)'
;MPGGRLTPQERQQIALGVADGLAYAEIARRLDRPTSTVTREVMRNGGPAGYRADLAQRATEHRTHRRKQAAPRGSQAPAQAHGRDPEAVAEYEETFATVLIQSGLPKMTAKVLVALYIADSGTLTASELVQRLQVSPGSISKAVALLEGQGLIRRERDERRRERYVVDDDVWYESMMASARSTALLAETARKGVNVLGRNTPAATRLENIGRFVDFVSESIVRAADQAREILHTKPEQTP
;
A
#
# COMPACT_ATOMS: atom_id res chain seq x y z
N MET A 1 -19.02 9.99 30.40
CA MET A 1 -19.62 9.28 29.24
C MET A 1 -19.06 7.86 29.18
N PRO A 2 -19.70 6.83 29.74
CA PRO A 2 -19.23 5.46 29.54
C PRO A 2 -19.59 5.06 28.10
N GLY A 3 -18.68 5.32 27.16
CA GLY A 3 -18.76 4.92 25.75
C GLY A 3 -18.18 3.53 25.49
N GLY A 4 -18.11 2.68 26.51
CA GLY A 4 -17.56 1.32 26.43
C GLY A 4 -18.57 0.30 25.89
N ARG A 5 -18.05 -0.85 25.44
CA ARG A 5 -18.86 -2.02 25.04
C ARG A 5 -19.77 -2.45 26.19
N LEU A 6 -20.99 -2.92 25.86
CA LEU A 6 -21.90 -3.50 26.85
C LEU A 6 -21.28 -4.77 27.47
N THR A 7 -21.25 -4.81 28.80
CA THR A 7 -20.78 -5.95 29.59
C THR A 7 -21.79 -7.12 29.52
N PRO A 8 -21.37 -8.34 29.88
CA PRO A 8 -22.30 -9.48 29.98
C PRO A 8 -23.49 -9.21 30.91
N GLN A 9 -23.24 -8.53 32.04
CA GLN A 9 -24.27 -8.19 33.02
C GLN A 9 -25.28 -7.19 32.47
N GLU A 10 -24.81 -6.14 31.78
CA GLU A 10 -25.70 -5.17 31.10
C GLU A 10 -26.55 -5.87 30.03
N ARG A 11 -25.99 -6.83 29.30
CA ARG A 11 -26.73 -7.62 28.28
C ARG A 11 -27.83 -8.48 28.90
N GLN A 12 -27.60 -9.03 30.09
CA GLN A 12 -28.58 -9.80 30.84
C GLN A 12 -29.74 -8.93 31.33
N GLN A 13 -29.43 -7.73 31.83
CA GLN A 13 -30.46 -6.75 32.22
C GLN A 13 -31.30 -6.26 31.03
N ILE A 14 -30.70 -6.11 29.84
CA ILE A 14 -31.45 -5.85 28.60
C ILE A 14 -32.38 -7.02 28.30
N ALA A 15 -31.93 -8.27 28.43
CA ALA A 15 -32.74 -9.44 28.12
C ALA A 15 -33.97 -9.55 29.05
N LEU A 16 -33.79 -9.31 30.34
CA LEU A 16 -34.90 -9.25 31.31
C LEU A 16 -35.89 -8.14 30.95
N GLY A 17 -35.39 -6.92 30.70
CA GLY A 17 -36.27 -5.80 30.36
C GLY A 17 -37.04 -6.00 29.05
N VAL A 18 -36.45 -6.67 28.05
CA VAL A 18 -37.14 -7.02 26.81
C VAL A 18 -38.20 -8.10 27.04
N ALA A 19 -37.91 -9.11 27.86
CA ALA A 19 -38.87 -10.16 28.22
C ALA A 19 -40.06 -9.61 29.02
N ASP A 20 -39.80 -8.63 29.89
CA ASP A 20 -40.82 -7.92 30.68
C ASP A 20 -41.59 -6.85 29.86
N GLY A 21 -41.30 -6.72 28.55
CA GLY A 21 -41.98 -5.77 27.66
C GLY A 21 -41.67 -4.30 27.94
N LEU A 22 -40.59 -3.99 28.64
CA LEU A 22 -40.21 -2.61 28.96
C LEU A 22 -39.77 -1.84 27.69
N ALA A 23 -40.08 -0.55 27.65
CA ALA A 23 -39.60 0.34 26.60
C ALA A 23 -38.06 0.46 26.64
N TYR A 24 -37.40 0.52 25.49
CA TYR A 24 -35.92 0.58 25.43
C TYR A 24 -35.32 1.79 26.13
N ALA A 25 -36.06 2.91 26.21
CA ALA A 25 -35.64 4.08 26.97
C ALA A 25 -35.55 3.77 28.48
N GLU A 26 -36.49 2.99 29.02
CA GLU A 26 -36.51 2.58 30.42
C GLU A 26 -35.32 1.68 30.75
N ILE A 27 -35.08 0.67 29.90
CA ILE A 27 -33.94 -0.23 30.05
C ILE A 27 -32.63 0.57 30.02
N ALA A 28 -32.50 1.53 29.10
CA ALA A 28 -31.29 2.33 28.96
C ALA A 28 -31.03 3.23 30.18
N ARG A 29 -32.08 3.82 30.77
CA ARG A 29 -31.95 4.62 32.02
C ARG A 29 -31.44 3.78 33.19
N ARG A 30 -31.94 2.54 33.34
CA ARG A 30 -31.48 1.62 34.42
C ARG A 30 -30.03 1.21 34.28
N LEU A 31 -29.50 1.22 33.06
CA LEU A 31 -28.11 0.88 32.75
C LEU A 31 -27.17 2.10 32.74
N ASP A 32 -27.69 3.31 32.93
CA ASP A 32 -26.96 4.56 32.68
C ASP A 32 -26.32 4.61 31.27
N ARG A 33 -27.06 4.16 30.25
CA ARG A 33 -26.63 4.13 28.85
C ARG A 33 -27.57 4.91 27.93
N PRO A 34 -27.09 5.40 26.77
CA PRO A 34 -27.97 5.97 25.74
C PRO A 34 -28.99 4.95 25.22
N THR A 35 -30.24 5.38 24.97
CA THR A 35 -31.30 4.54 24.40
C THR A 35 -30.88 3.88 23.08
N SER A 36 -30.13 4.60 22.24
CA SER A 36 -29.60 4.09 20.98
C SER A 36 -28.66 2.90 21.13
N THR A 37 -28.05 2.71 22.31
CA THR A 37 -27.20 1.55 22.61
C THR A 37 -28.05 0.30 22.80
N VAL A 38 -29.12 0.40 23.59
CA VAL A 38 -30.06 -0.72 23.83
C VAL A 38 -30.80 -1.09 22.54
N THR A 39 -31.32 -0.10 21.80
CA THR A 39 -32.02 -0.36 20.52
C THR A 39 -31.12 -1.07 19.52
N ARG A 40 -29.87 -0.59 19.33
CA ARG A 40 -28.93 -1.23 18.40
C ARG A 40 -28.49 -2.61 18.86
N GLU A 41 -28.35 -2.82 20.16
CA GLU A 41 -28.00 -4.11 20.74
C GLU A 41 -29.11 -5.14 20.48
N VAL A 42 -30.36 -4.80 20.81
CA VAL A 42 -31.51 -5.69 20.63
C VAL A 42 -31.73 -6.01 19.16
N MET A 43 -31.78 -4.99 18.30
CA MET A 43 -32.02 -5.19 16.86
C MET A 43 -30.91 -6.00 16.17
N ARG A 44 -29.66 -5.86 16.62
CA ARG A 44 -28.52 -6.57 16.04
C ARG A 44 -28.46 -8.05 16.44
N ASN A 45 -29.11 -8.45 17.53
CA ASN A 45 -28.99 -9.80 18.08
C ASN A 45 -30.34 -10.51 18.19
N GLY A 46 -31.16 -10.42 17.13
CA GLY A 46 -32.42 -11.18 17.00
C GLY A 46 -33.70 -10.37 17.21
N GLY A 47 -33.59 -9.07 17.50
CA GLY A 47 -34.76 -8.20 17.70
C GLY A 47 -35.54 -8.51 19.00
N PRO A 48 -36.60 -7.75 19.29
CA PRO A 48 -37.33 -7.86 20.56
C PRO A 48 -37.87 -9.27 20.85
N ALA A 49 -38.33 -9.98 19.82
CA ALA A 49 -38.87 -11.34 19.98
C ALA A 49 -37.80 -12.43 20.13
N GLY A 50 -36.54 -12.15 19.79
CA GLY A 50 -35.46 -13.14 19.71
C GLY A 50 -34.20 -12.80 20.51
N TYR A 51 -34.21 -11.70 21.26
CA TYR A 51 -33.01 -11.23 21.95
C TYR A 51 -32.63 -12.12 23.13
N ARG A 52 -31.40 -12.65 23.12
CA ARG A 52 -30.83 -13.46 24.20
C ARG A 52 -29.44 -12.97 24.56
N ALA A 53 -29.20 -12.70 25.84
CA ALA A 53 -27.95 -12.14 26.34
C ALA A 53 -26.72 -13.00 25.98
N ASP A 54 -26.80 -14.31 26.18
CA ASP A 54 -25.69 -15.24 25.92
C ASP A 54 -25.36 -15.36 24.43
N LEU A 55 -26.36 -15.29 23.56
CA LEU A 55 -26.15 -15.30 22.10
C LEU A 55 -25.55 -13.97 21.65
N ALA A 56 -26.01 -12.86 22.22
CA ALA A 56 -25.48 -11.54 21.92
C ALA A 56 -24.02 -11.38 22.37
N GLN A 57 -23.67 -11.94 23.53
CA GLN A 57 -22.31 -12.02 24.05
C GLN A 57 -21.43 -12.88 23.13
N ARG A 58 -21.85 -14.11 22.82
CA ARG A 58 -21.13 -15.00 21.89
C ARG A 58 -20.98 -14.38 20.51
N ALA A 59 -22.00 -13.75 19.94
CA ALA A 59 -21.92 -13.08 18.64
C ALA A 59 -20.93 -11.89 18.66
N THR A 60 -20.81 -11.22 19.80
CA THR A 60 -19.89 -10.11 20.02
C THR A 60 -18.44 -10.61 20.19
N GLU A 61 -18.25 -11.72 20.88
CA GLU A 61 -16.97 -12.45 21.02
C GLU A 61 -16.52 -13.05 19.70
N HIS A 62 -17.41 -13.71 18.95
CA HIS A 62 -17.14 -14.24 17.62
C HIS A 62 -16.76 -13.13 16.64
N ARG A 63 -17.34 -11.93 16.76
CA ARG A 63 -16.94 -10.77 15.94
C ARG A 63 -15.58 -10.21 16.34
N THR A 64 -15.24 -10.17 17.63
CA THR A 64 -13.89 -9.77 18.07
C THR A 64 -12.84 -10.82 17.74
N HIS A 65 -13.16 -12.10 17.88
CA HIS A 65 -12.30 -13.21 17.49
C HIS A 65 -12.15 -13.27 15.97
N ARG A 66 -13.20 -13.05 15.16
CA ARG A 66 -13.08 -12.91 13.70
C ARG A 66 -12.30 -11.67 13.29
N ARG A 67 -12.36 -10.56 14.05
CA ARG A 67 -11.53 -9.38 13.80
C ARG A 67 -10.06 -9.60 14.20
N LYS A 68 -9.80 -10.49 15.17
CA LYS A 68 -8.45 -10.91 15.61
C LYS A 68 -7.88 -12.07 14.76
N GLN A 69 -8.74 -12.91 14.17
CA GLN A 69 -8.45 -13.99 13.21
C GLN A 69 -8.61 -13.59 11.73
N ALA A 70 -9.03 -12.35 11.47
CA ALA A 70 -8.85 -11.66 10.19
C ALA A 70 -7.44 -11.04 10.07
N ALA A 71 -6.54 -11.36 11.01
CA ALA A 71 -5.13 -11.57 10.72
C ALA A 71 -4.98 -13.01 10.19
N PRO A 72 -4.50 -13.20 8.96
CA PRO A 72 -5.27 -13.95 7.98
C PRO A 72 -5.06 -15.46 8.07
N ARG A 73 -6.19 -16.19 8.20
CA ARG A 73 -6.32 -17.46 7.47
C ARG A 73 -6.16 -17.15 5.99
N GLY A 74 -5.25 -17.87 5.34
CA GLY A 74 -4.93 -17.71 3.93
C GLY A 74 -6.18 -17.62 3.08
N SER A 75 -6.46 -16.41 2.59
CA SER A 75 -6.80 -16.30 1.19
C SER A 75 -5.58 -16.86 0.48
N GLN A 76 -5.68 -18.10 0.02
CA GLN A 76 -4.79 -18.60 -1.01
C GLN A 76 -4.68 -17.45 -2.01
N ALA A 77 -3.48 -16.89 -2.14
CA ALA A 77 -3.09 -16.32 -3.41
C ALA A 77 -3.58 -17.33 -4.46
N PRO A 78 -4.30 -16.91 -5.52
CA PRO A 78 -4.73 -17.84 -6.55
C PRO A 78 -3.53 -18.74 -6.81
N ALA A 79 -3.71 -20.06 -6.63
CA ALA A 79 -2.62 -21.04 -6.65
C ALA A 79 -1.63 -20.57 -7.70
N GLN A 80 -0.41 -20.17 -7.29
CA GLN A 80 0.53 -19.46 -8.17
C GLN A 80 0.48 -20.20 -9.49
N ALA A 81 0.03 -19.54 -10.56
CA ALA A 81 -0.51 -20.20 -11.75
C ALA A 81 0.51 -21.14 -12.44
N HIS A 82 1.75 -21.09 -11.96
CA HIS A 82 2.94 -21.76 -12.47
C HIS A 82 3.61 -22.70 -11.44
N GLY A 83 2.94 -23.06 -10.34
CA GLY A 83 3.43 -24.09 -9.41
C GLY A 83 4.71 -23.74 -8.64
N ARG A 84 4.98 -22.45 -8.41
CA ARG A 84 6.18 -21.98 -7.70
C ARG A 84 6.08 -22.31 -6.20
N ASP A 85 7.22 -22.50 -5.56
CA ASP A 85 7.29 -22.66 -4.11
C ASP A 85 7.05 -21.30 -3.43
N PRO A 86 6.01 -21.15 -2.59
CA PRO A 86 5.72 -19.91 -1.89
C PRO A 86 6.86 -19.40 -1.00
N GLU A 87 7.65 -20.31 -0.41
CA GLU A 87 8.76 -19.93 0.48
C GLU A 87 9.93 -19.35 -0.33
N ALA A 88 10.31 -20.02 -1.42
CA ALA A 88 11.34 -19.53 -2.34
C ALA A 88 10.97 -18.16 -2.96
N VAL A 89 9.69 -17.94 -3.29
CA VAL A 89 9.23 -16.63 -3.79
C VAL A 89 9.37 -15.55 -2.72
N ALA A 90 9.03 -15.85 -1.46
CA ALA A 90 9.17 -14.88 -0.37
C ALA A 90 10.65 -14.53 -0.08
N GLU A 91 11.55 -15.51 -0.15
CA GLU A 91 13.00 -15.27 -0.01
C GLU A 91 13.55 -14.40 -1.15
N TYR A 92 13.11 -14.66 -2.38
CA TYR A 92 13.47 -13.83 -3.54
C TYR A 92 12.93 -12.40 -3.39
N GLU A 93 11.69 -12.23 -2.94
CA GLU A 93 11.09 -10.93 -2.65
C GLU A 93 11.95 -10.12 -1.66
N GLU A 94 12.40 -10.76 -0.59
CA GLU A 94 13.24 -10.10 0.43
C GLU A 94 14.63 -9.76 -0.10
N THR A 95 15.24 -10.67 -0.87
CA THR A 95 16.54 -10.43 -1.51
C THR A 95 16.48 -9.26 -2.48
N PHE A 96 15.46 -9.24 -3.35
CA PHE A 96 15.31 -8.17 -4.34
C PHE A 96 14.99 -6.82 -3.68
N ALA A 97 14.13 -6.82 -2.65
CA ALA A 97 13.87 -5.61 -1.87
C ALA A 97 15.15 -5.09 -1.20
N THR A 98 16.03 -5.97 -0.72
CA THR A 98 17.30 -5.58 -0.11
C THR A 98 18.22 -4.87 -1.10
N VAL A 99 18.31 -5.35 -2.34
CA VAL A 99 19.10 -4.69 -3.41
C VAL A 99 18.58 -3.28 -3.69
N LEU A 100 17.26 -3.11 -3.81
CA LEU A 100 16.65 -1.80 -4.06
C LEU A 100 16.81 -0.83 -2.88
N ILE A 101 16.85 -1.35 -1.65
CA ILE A 101 17.14 -0.54 -0.46
C ILE A 101 18.58 -0.05 -0.50
N GLN A 102 19.53 -0.91 -0.86
CA GLN A 102 20.94 -0.55 -1.00
C GLN A 102 21.18 0.48 -2.11
N SER A 103 20.35 0.50 -3.16
CA SER A 103 20.38 1.53 -4.19
C SER A 103 19.72 2.86 -3.77
N GLY A 104 19.20 2.96 -2.55
CA GLY A 104 18.67 4.19 -1.96
C GLY A 104 17.14 4.30 -1.89
N LEU A 105 16.38 3.27 -2.29
CA LEU A 105 14.93 3.31 -2.08
C LEU A 105 14.58 3.10 -0.60
N PRO A 106 13.58 3.83 -0.07
CA PRO A 106 13.03 3.52 1.24
C PRO A 106 12.47 2.09 1.28
N LYS A 107 12.65 1.39 2.41
CA LYS A 107 12.23 -0.02 2.59
C LYS A 107 10.83 -0.31 2.07
N MET A 108 9.84 0.50 2.42
CA MET A 108 8.46 0.26 1.99
C MET A 108 8.26 0.49 0.48
N THR A 109 8.95 1.46 -0.09
CA THR A 109 8.94 1.75 -1.53
C THR A 109 9.52 0.59 -2.32
N ALA A 110 10.65 0.04 -1.88
CA ALA A 110 11.27 -1.15 -2.46
C ALA A 110 10.31 -2.35 -2.42
N LYS A 111 9.68 -2.63 -1.27
CA LYS A 111 8.72 -3.74 -1.14
C LYS A 111 7.50 -3.58 -2.06
N VAL A 112 6.99 -2.36 -2.25
CA VAL A 112 5.88 -2.09 -3.19
C VAL A 112 6.32 -2.34 -4.63
N LEU A 113 7.51 -1.88 -5.02
CA LEU A 113 8.03 -2.07 -6.37
C LEU A 113 8.24 -3.56 -6.69
N VAL A 114 8.85 -4.31 -5.77
CA VAL A 114 9.03 -5.77 -5.90
C VAL A 114 7.69 -6.49 -6.02
N ALA A 115 6.71 -6.13 -5.18
CA ALA A 115 5.38 -6.73 -5.25
C ALA A 115 4.69 -6.53 -6.59
N LEU A 116 4.94 -5.41 -7.28
CA LEU A 116 4.45 -5.14 -8.63
C LEU A 116 5.20 -5.96 -9.68
N TYR A 117 6.54 -6.03 -9.62
CA TYR A 117 7.38 -6.74 -10.60
C TYR A 117 7.08 -8.24 -10.69
N ILE A 118 6.73 -8.85 -9.56
CA ILE A 118 6.51 -10.29 -9.46
C ILE A 118 5.02 -10.67 -9.55
N ALA A 119 4.12 -9.70 -9.63
CA ALA A 119 2.70 -9.98 -9.79
C ALA A 119 2.46 -10.51 -11.21
N ASP A 120 1.97 -11.74 -11.34
CA ASP A 120 1.70 -12.34 -12.66
C ASP A 120 0.66 -11.54 -13.47
N SER A 121 -0.17 -10.73 -12.81
CA SER A 121 -1.11 -9.80 -13.45
C SER A 121 -0.45 -8.56 -14.06
N GLY A 122 0.84 -8.31 -13.80
CA GLY A 122 1.57 -7.07 -14.15
C GLY A 122 1.05 -5.80 -13.46
N THR A 123 -0.04 -5.91 -12.69
CA THR A 123 -0.75 -4.78 -12.10
C THR A 123 -1.30 -5.14 -10.72
N LEU A 124 -1.31 -4.19 -9.79
CA LEU A 124 -1.93 -4.34 -8.46
C LEU A 124 -2.70 -3.08 -8.05
N THR A 125 -3.78 -3.27 -7.29
CA THR A 125 -4.51 -2.20 -6.61
C THR A 125 -3.89 -1.85 -5.26
N ALA A 126 -4.22 -0.68 -4.73
CA ALA A 126 -3.81 -0.29 -3.37
C ALA A 126 -4.27 -1.30 -2.30
N SER A 127 -5.48 -1.87 -2.44
CA SER A 127 -5.99 -2.89 -1.52
C SER A 127 -5.21 -4.21 -1.59
N GLU A 128 -4.80 -4.63 -2.78
CA GLU A 128 -3.99 -5.84 -2.95
C GLU A 128 -2.58 -5.64 -2.39
N LEU A 129 -1.98 -4.46 -2.58
CA LEU A 129 -0.70 -4.10 -1.97
C LEU A 129 -0.78 -4.08 -0.43
N VAL A 130 -1.85 -3.52 0.14
CA VAL A 130 -2.11 -3.55 1.60
C VAL A 130 -2.19 -4.99 2.10
N GLN A 131 -2.94 -5.85 1.39
CA GLN A 131 -3.12 -7.25 1.78
C GLN A 131 -1.83 -8.06 1.62
N ARG A 132 -1.11 -7.89 0.52
CA ARG A 132 0.12 -8.66 0.25
C ARG A 132 1.24 -8.27 1.21
N LEU A 133 1.44 -6.96 1.43
CA LEU A 133 2.53 -6.45 2.25
C LEU A 133 2.19 -6.35 3.75
N GLN A 134 0.92 -6.56 4.12
CA GLN A 134 0.42 -6.49 5.50
C GLN A 134 0.76 -5.14 6.18
N VAL A 135 0.58 -4.04 5.44
CA VAL A 135 0.87 -2.67 5.90
C VAL A 135 -0.33 -1.74 5.78
N SER A 136 -0.25 -0.56 6.38
CA SER A 136 -1.35 0.41 6.34
C SER A 136 -1.58 0.99 4.93
N PRO A 137 -2.83 1.36 4.58
CA PRO A 137 -3.11 2.07 3.32
C PRO A 137 -2.29 3.35 3.16
N GLY A 138 -2.06 4.10 4.24
CA GLY A 138 -1.25 5.33 4.18
C GLY A 138 0.22 5.07 3.84
N SER A 139 0.77 3.92 4.26
CA SER A 139 2.13 3.50 3.87
C SER A 139 2.21 3.21 2.37
N ILE A 140 1.19 2.53 1.84
CA ILE A 140 1.09 2.26 0.39
C ILE A 140 0.94 3.56 -0.39
N SER A 141 0.05 4.47 0.02
CA SER A 141 -0.14 5.75 -0.66
C SER A 141 1.15 6.58 -0.75
N LYS A 142 1.95 6.62 0.32
CA LYS A 142 3.25 7.32 0.32
C LYS A 142 4.27 6.66 -0.60
N ALA A 143 4.37 5.33 -0.56
CA ALA A 143 5.29 4.58 -1.40
C ALA A 143 4.94 4.73 -2.89
N VAL A 144 3.65 4.59 -3.23
CA VAL A 144 3.13 4.79 -4.58
C VAL A 144 3.39 6.20 -5.08
N ALA A 145 3.08 7.23 -4.28
CA ALA A 145 3.32 8.62 -4.69
C ALA A 145 4.80 8.89 -4.99
N LEU A 146 5.71 8.28 -4.23
CA LEU A 146 7.15 8.40 -4.49
C LEU A 146 7.54 7.68 -5.80
N LEU A 147 7.08 6.45 -6.01
CA LEU A 147 7.37 5.69 -7.23
C LEU A 147 6.79 6.38 -8.48
N GLU A 148 5.56 6.89 -8.41
CA GLU A 148 4.91 7.65 -9.49
C GLU A 148 5.69 8.93 -9.78
N GLY A 149 6.11 9.67 -8.74
CA GLY A 149 6.94 10.87 -8.88
C GLY A 149 8.33 10.60 -9.47
N GLN A 150 8.86 9.37 -9.32
CA GLN A 150 10.12 8.93 -9.91
C GLN A 150 9.95 8.25 -11.28
N GLY A 151 8.72 8.15 -11.79
CA GLY A 151 8.42 7.47 -13.06
C GLY A 151 8.68 5.97 -13.02
N LEU A 152 8.67 5.36 -11.82
CA LEU A 152 8.93 3.91 -11.61
C LEU A 152 7.67 3.07 -11.64
N ILE A 153 6.49 3.69 -11.63
CA ILE A 153 5.19 3.06 -11.82
C ILE A 153 4.26 4.03 -12.54
N ARG A 154 3.24 3.49 -13.22
CA ARG A 154 2.11 4.27 -13.75
C ARG A 154 0.84 3.92 -13.01
N ARG A 155 -0.06 4.90 -12.89
CA ARG A 155 -1.41 4.69 -12.38
C ARG A 155 -2.41 4.65 -13.54
N GLU A 156 -3.16 3.57 -13.62
CA GLU A 156 -4.20 3.34 -14.62
C GLU A 156 -5.56 3.19 -13.97
N ARG A 157 -6.62 3.48 -14.72
CA ARG A 157 -8.00 3.26 -14.29
C ARG A 157 -8.58 2.10 -15.07
N ASP A 158 -8.90 1.03 -14.36
CA ASP A 158 -9.61 -0.12 -14.92
C ASP A 158 -11.07 0.26 -15.26
N GLU A 159 -11.77 -0.55 -16.07
CA GLU A 159 -13.16 -0.36 -16.52
C GLU A 159 -14.13 -0.11 -15.36
N ARG A 160 -13.81 -0.64 -14.18
CA ARG A 160 -14.56 -0.47 -12.93
C ARG A 160 -14.19 0.79 -12.13
N ARG A 161 -13.47 1.75 -12.73
CA ARG A 161 -12.95 2.98 -12.10
C ARG A 161 -12.06 2.75 -10.87
N ARG A 162 -11.42 1.59 -10.77
CA ARG A 162 -10.44 1.30 -9.71
C ARG A 162 -9.05 1.69 -10.19
N GLU A 163 -8.28 2.33 -9.33
CA GLU A 163 -6.89 2.66 -9.59
C GLU A 163 -6.03 1.40 -9.50
N ARG A 164 -5.29 1.11 -10.56
CA ARG A 164 -4.28 0.06 -10.65
C ARG A 164 -2.91 0.69 -10.85
N TYR A 165 -1.91 0.09 -10.23
CA TYR A 165 -0.52 0.45 -10.41
C TYR A 165 0.12 -0.57 -11.33
N VAL A 166 0.82 -0.10 -12.34
CA VAL A 166 1.43 -0.90 -13.41
C VAL A 166 2.92 -0.63 -13.43
N VAL A 167 3.68 -1.69 -13.62
CA VAL A 167 5.06 -1.63 -14.11
C VAL A 167 5.03 -2.28 -15.48
N ASP A 168 5.23 -1.50 -16.53
CA ASP A 168 5.42 -2.02 -17.88
C ASP A 168 6.83 -1.75 -18.38
N ASP A 169 7.14 -2.25 -19.56
CA ASP A 169 8.45 -2.09 -20.19
C ASP A 169 8.78 -0.60 -20.45
N ASP A 170 7.75 0.20 -20.76
CA ASP A 170 7.89 1.65 -20.97
C ASP A 170 8.25 2.39 -19.68
N VAL A 171 7.83 1.91 -18.50
CA VAL A 171 8.18 2.50 -17.19
C VAL A 171 9.69 2.48 -16.95
N TRP A 172 10.43 1.46 -17.41
CA TRP A 172 11.89 1.44 -17.28
C TRP A 172 12.55 2.53 -18.13
N TYR A 173 12.08 2.68 -19.38
CA TYR A 173 12.54 3.74 -20.26
C TYR A 173 12.18 5.13 -19.69
N GLU A 174 10.93 5.34 -19.25
CA GLU A 174 10.47 6.58 -18.64
C GLU A 174 11.28 6.93 -17.37
N SER A 175 11.61 5.94 -16.54
CA SER A 175 12.43 6.12 -15.34
C SER A 175 13.89 6.47 -15.65
N MET A 176 14.50 5.83 -16.65
CA MET A 176 15.84 6.20 -17.13
C MET A 176 15.85 7.65 -17.66
N MET A 177 14.82 8.02 -18.42
CA MET A 177 14.67 9.38 -18.93
C MET A 177 14.41 10.40 -17.81
N ALA A 178 13.66 10.03 -16.76
CA ALA A 178 13.45 10.87 -15.59
C ALA A 178 14.75 11.07 -14.80
N SER A 179 15.52 9.99 -14.62
CA SER A 179 16.87 10.02 -14.04
C SER A 179 17.80 10.96 -14.81
N ALA A 180 17.87 10.83 -16.14
CA ALA A 180 18.65 11.72 -16.98
C ALA A 180 18.26 13.19 -16.81
N ARG A 181 16.96 13.53 -16.83
CA ARG A 181 16.49 14.91 -16.60
C ARG A 181 16.92 15.46 -15.24
N SER A 182 16.87 14.63 -14.18
CA SER A 182 17.32 15.02 -12.84
C SER A 182 18.82 15.28 -12.80
N THR A 183 19.60 14.40 -13.43
CA THR A 183 21.05 14.54 -13.59
C THR A 183 21.40 15.82 -14.37
N ALA A 184 20.71 16.13 -15.46
CA ALA A 184 20.87 17.37 -16.22
C ALA A 184 20.57 18.62 -15.37
N LEU A 185 19.50 18.60 -14.57
CA LEU A 185 19.17 19.71 -13.67
C LEU A 185 20.26 19.93 -12.61
N LEU A 186 20.86 18.87 -12.09
CA LEU A 186 22.00 18.96 -11.18
C LEU A 186 23.21 19.63 -11.86
N ALA A 187 23.52 19.25 -13.11
CA ALA A 187 24.59 19.87 -13.88
C ALA A 187 24.34 21.37 -14.12
N GLU A 188 23.12 21.74 -14.52
CA GLU A 188 22.71 23.14 -14.70
C GLU A 188 22.85 23.93 -13.39
N THR A 189 22.40 23.34 -12.27
CA THR A 189 22.47 23.98 -10.95
C THR A 189 23.90 24.17 -10.48
N ALA A 190 24.78 23.19 -10.70
CA ALA A 190 26.20 23.32 -10.40
C ALA A 190 26.84 24.48 -11.20
N ARG A 191 26.51 24.63 -12.49
CA ARG A 191 26.97 25.75 -13.33
C ARG A 191 26.47 27.10 -12.83
N LYS A 192 25.21 27.19 -12.37
CA LYS A 192 24.71 28.44 -11.75
C LYS A 192 25.55 28.83 -10.53
N GLY A 193 25.93 27.86 -9.70
CA GLY A 193 26.78 28.07 -8.53
C GLY A 193 28.17 28.63 -8.84
N VAL A 194 28.74 28.33 -10.01
CA VAL A 194 30.04 28.88 -10.46
C VAL A 194 30.02 30.41 -10.51
N ASN A 195 28.94 31.01 -11.02
CA ASN A 195 28.81 32.46 -11.09
C ASN A 195 28.55 33.08 -9.71
N VAL A 196 27.78 32.40 -8.86
CA VAL A 196 27.45 32.87 -7.51
C VAL A 196 28.68 32.88 -6.59
N LEU A 197 29.51 31.85 -6.67
CA LEU A 197 30.68 31.69 -5.81
C LEU A 197 31.93 32.42 -6.34
N GLY A 198 31.85 33.00 -7.53
CA GLY A 198 32.99 33.62 -8.21
C GLY A 198 33.87 32.59 -8.90
N ARG A 199 34.10 32.79 -10.21
CA ARG A 199 34.75 31.83 -11.12
C ARG A 199 36.18 31.43 -10.72
N ASN A 200 36.86 32.27 -9.95
CA ASN A 200 38.26 32.05 -9.57
C ASN A 200 38.41 31.33 -8.22
N THR A 201 37.31 30.86 -7.62
CA THR A 201 37.36 30.15 -6.33
C THR A 201 37.55 28.65 -6.53
N PRO A 202 38.23 27.96 -5.60
CA PRO A 202 38.30 26.49 -5.63
C PRO A 202 36.92 25.81 -5.59
N ALA A 203 35.91 26.46 -5.01
CA ALA A 203 34.54 25.94 -5.00
C ALA A 203 33.90 25.99 -6.39
N ALA A 204 34.10 27.08 -7.14
CA ALA A 204 33.66 27.17 -8.52
C ALA A 204 34.31 26.08 -9.40
N THR A 205 35.62 25.83 -9.25
CA THR A 205 36.31 24.74 -9.98
C THR A 205 35.68 23.37 -9.69
N ARG A 206 35.36 23.08 -8.41
CA ARG A 206 34.68 21.82 -8.07
C ARG A 206 33.30 21.70 -8.70
N LEU A 207 32.49 22.75 -8.63
CA LEU A 207 31.16 22.75 -9.24
C LEU A 207 31.21 22.64 -10.77
N GLU A 208 32.19 23.27 -11.40
CA GLU A 208 32.39 23.13 -12.84
C GLU A 208 32.76 21.70 -13.23
N ASN A 209 33.68 21.07 -12.48
CA ASN A 209 34.06 19.66 -12.70
C ASN A 209 32.87 18.71 -12.51
N ILE A 210 32.09 18.91 -11.43
CA ILE A 210 30.86 18.13 -11.19
C ILE A 210 29.88 18.34 -12.33
N GLY A 211 29.61 19.60 -12.71
CA GLY A 211 28.68 19.93 -13.77
C GLY A 211 29.07 19.33 -15.12
N ARG A 212 30.36 19.30 -15.45
CA ARG A 212 30.87 18.67 -16.69
C ARG A 212 30.68 17.15 -16.67
N PHE A 213 31.04 16.50 -15.57
CA PHE A 213 30.91 15.05 -15.43
C PHE A 213 29.44 14.60 -15.48
N VAL A 214 28.59 15.24 -14.69
CA VAL A 214 27.17 14.91 -14.55
C VAL A 214 26.43 15.12 -15.88
N ASP A 215 26.76 16.15 -16.65
CA ASP A 215 26.19 16.40 -17.98
C ASP A 215 26.50 15.28 -18.97
N PHE A 216 27.77 14.86 -19.03
CA PHE A 216 28.19 13.73 -19.87
C PHE A 216 27.46 12.43 -19.51
N VAL A 217 27.29 12.17 -18.20
CA VAL A 217 26.53 11.01 -17.71
C VAL A 217 25.06 11.11 -18.12
N SER A 218 24.44 12.28 -17.94
CA SER A 218 23.04 12.51 -18.33
C SER A 218 22.81 12.22 -19.81
N GLU A 219 23.62 12.79 -20.70
CA GLU A 219 23.50 12.52 -22.14
C GLU A 219 23.72 11.04 -22.48
N SER A 220 24.64 10.39 -21.77
CA SER A 220 24.91 8.96 -21.99
C SER A 220 23.74 8.08 -21.56
N ILE A 221 23.05 8.43 -20.46
CA ILE A 221 21.82 7.75 -20.03
C ILE A 221 20.74 7.92 -21.11
N VAL A 222 20.53 9.13 -21.64
CA VAL A 222 19.54 9.37 -22.70
C VAL A 222 19.83 8.51 -23.93
N ARG A 223 21.07 8.55 -24.42
CA ARG A 223 21.49 7.75 -25.59
C ARG A 223 21.27 6.26 -25.37
N ALA A 224 21.67 5.74 -24.20
CA ALA A 224 21.52 4.33 -23.88
C ALA A 224 20.04 3.92 -23.76
N ALA A 225 19.20 4.77 -23.14
CA ALA A 225 17.76 4.52 -23.03
C ALA A 225 17.08 4.50 -24.41
N ASP A 226 17.41 5.45 -25.28
CA ASP A 226 16.87 5.50 -26.65
C ASP A 226 17.28 4.26 -27.46
N GLN A 227 18.53 3.80 -27.34
CA GLN A 227 19.02 2.59 -28.01
C GLN A 227 18.38 1.32 -27.46
N ALA A 228 18.18 1.23 -26.14
CA ALA A 228 17.63 0.06 -25.48
C ALA A 228 16.10 -0.04 -25.59
N ARG A 229 15.42 1.02 -26.06
CA ARG A 229 13.97 1.04 -26.23
C ARG A 229 13.47 -0.10 -27.12
N GLU A 230 14.24 -0.50 -28.14
CA GLU A 230 13.91 -1.63 -29.01
C GLU A 230 14.09 -3.00 -28.32
N ILE A 231 14.98 -3.09 -27.32
CA ILE A 231 15.28 -4.31 -26.56
C ILE A 231 14.13 -4.64 -25.58
N LEU A 232 13.50 -3.62 -25.02
CA LEU A 232 12.42 -3.76 -24.06
C LEU A 232 11.13 -4.36 -24.64
N HIS A 233 10.97 -4.37 -25.97
CA HIS A 233 9.77 -4.90 -26.64
C HIS A 233 9.92 -6.32 -27.22
N THR A 234 10.96 -7.06 -26.83
CA THR A 234 11.13 -8.45 -27.30
C THR A 234 10.02 -9.34 -26.70
N LYS A 235 8.99 -9.64 -27.50
CA LYS A 235 7.89 -10.53 -27.07
C LYS A 235 8.44 -11.87 -26.57
N PRO A 236 7.92 -12.44 -25.47
CA PRO A 236 8.23 -13.82 -25.13
C PRO A 236 7.81 -14.73 -26.29
N GLU A 237 8.73 -15.58 -26.75
CA GLU A 237 8.42 -16.61 -27.74
C GLU A 237 7.23 -17.42 -27.24
N GLN A 238 6.15 -17.47 -28.03
CA GLN A 238 5.06 -18.38 -27.78
C GLN A 238 5.59 -19.79 -28.02
N THR A 239 5.87 -20.53 -26.95
CA THR A 239 6.26 -21.94 -27.03
C THR A 239 5.16 -22.73 -27.77
N PRO A 240 5.53 -23.58 -28.76
CA PRO A 240 4.59 -24.33 -29.61
C PRO A 240 3.76 -25.38 -28.88
#